data_AF-A0A9X3WND6-F1
#
_entry.id   AF-A0A9X3WND6-F1
#
_cell.length_a   1.000
_cell.length_b   1.000
_cell.length_c   1.000
_cell.angle_alpha   90.00
_cell.angle_beta   90.00
_cell.angle_gamma   90.00
#
_symmetry.space_group_name_H-M   'P 1'
#
loop_
_entity.id
_entity.type
_entity.pdbx_description
1 polymer ?
#
loop_
_entity_poly.entity_id
_entity_poly.type
_entity_poly.pdbx_seq_one_letter_code
_entity_poly.pdbx_strand_id
1 'polypeptide(L)'
;MNPYEQYMKEVSKPMRDELTGAGFTELLTPEEVNEFVSTMEGTSLVVVNSVCGCAAGLARPAARLSLEQDKKPDQLVTVFAGQDREATAKMREFFDGIEPSSPSMALMKNGQVLHFIPREEIEGHEVEEIVNNLITAYNQYC
;
A
#
# COMPACT_ATOMS: atom_id res chain seq x y z
N MET A 1 -21.33 10.95 12.20
CA MET A 1 -20.75 10.85 10.84
C MET A 1 -21.53 11.78 9.94
N ASN A 2 -20.85 12.69 9.25
CA ASN A 2 -21.48 13.62 8.30
C ASN A 2 -21.97 12.82 7.07
N PRO A 3 -23.12 13.15 6.45
CA PRO A 3 -23.57 12.54 5.19
C PRO A 3 -22.50 12.44 4.10
N TYR A 4 -21.62 13.43 3.99
CA TYR A 4 -20.49 13.41 3.06
C TYR A 4 -19.51 12.26 3.36
N GLU A 5 -19.20 12.03 4.63
CA GLU A 5 -18.30 10.94 5.05
C GLU A 5 -18.93 9.58 4.76
N GLN A 6 -20.25 9.45 4.92
CA GLN A 6 -20.95 8.20 4.60
C GLN A 6 -20.94 7.91 3.10
N TYR A 7 -21.20 8.93 2.28
CA TYR A 7 -21.09 8.83 0.84
C TYR A 7 -19.67 8.43 0.41
N MET A 8 -18.64 9.07 0.96
CA MET A 8 -17.25 8.73 0.63
C MET A 8 -16.86 7.31 1.06
N LYS A 9 -17.38 6.81 2.19
CA LYS A 9 -17.20 5.40 2.59
C LYS A 9 -17.83 4.43 1.59
N GLU A 10 -19.03 4.72 1.10
CA GLU A 10 -19.70 3.88 0.10
C GLU A 10 -18.94 3.89 -1.25
N VAL A 11 -18.50 5.06 -1.70
CA VAL A 11 -17.76 5.21 -2.96
C VAL A 11 -16.35 4.59 -2.90
N SER A 12 -15.69 4.64 -1.75
CA SER A 12 -14.34 4.05 -1.58
C SER A 12 -14.36 2.55 -1.34
N LYS A 13 -15.51 1.95 -1.00
CA LYS A 13 -15.63 0.52 -0.71
C LYS A 13 -15.06 -0.38 -1.82
N PRO A 14 -15.41 -0.19 -3.11
CA PRO A 14 -14.83 -1.02 -4.17
C PRO A 14 -13.30 -0.89 -4.28
N MET A 15 -12.75 0.28 -3.95
CA MET A 15 -11.30 0.56 -3.99
C MET A 15 -10.56 -0.14 -2.84
N ARG A 16 -11.25 -0.39 -1.72
CA ARG A 16 -10.77 -1.21 -0.59
C ARG A 16 -10.88 -2.69 -0.94
N ASP A 17 -12.05 -3.10 -1.42
CA ASP A 17 -12.37 -4.49 -1.79
C ASP A 17 -11.38 -5.07 -2.81
N GLU A 18 -10.83 -4.24 -3.70
CA GLU A 18 -9.80 -4.66 -4.67
C GLU A 18 -8.50 -5.15 -4.01
N LEU A 19 -8.05 -4.50 -2.93
CA LEU A 19 -6.87 -4.91 -2.17
C LEU A 19 -7.21 -5.99 -1.14
N THR A 20 -8.31 -5.85 -0.41
CA THR A 20 -8.69 -6.86 0.60
C THR A 20 -9.03 -8.21 -0.03
N GLY A 21 -9.65 -8.21 -1.22
CA GLY A 21 -9.86 -9.40 -2.04
C GLY A 21 -8.57 -10.06 -2.54
N ALA A 22 -7.46 -9.30 -2.58
CA ALA A 22 -6.11 -9.80 -2.88
C ALA A 22 -5.32 -10.21 -1.62
N GLY A 23 -5.94 -10.18 -0.43
CA GLY A 23 -5.34 -10.60 0.83
C GLY A 23 -4.66 -9.49 1.64
N PHE A 24 -4.83 -8.22 1.26
CA PHE A 24 -4.33 -7.10 2.07
C PHE A 24 -5.20 -6.86 3.29
N THR A 25 -4.57 -6.66 4.44
CA THR A 25 -5.23 -6.21 5.67
C THR A 25 -5.28 -4.68 5.70
N GLU A 26 -6.45 -4.10 5.95
CA GLU A 26 -6.60 -2.66 6.11
C GLU A 26 -6.14 -2.21 7.50
N LEU A 27 -5.33 -1.16 7.55
CA LEU A 27 -4.95 -0.46 8.78
C LEU A 27 -5.66 0.90 8.76
N LEU A 28 -6.70 1.02 9.57
CA LEU A 28 -7.66 2.12 9.59
C LEU A 28 -7.33 3.15 10.66
N THR A 29 -6.54 2.78 11.68
CA THR A 29 -6.17 3.67 12.80
C THR A 29 -4.64 3.76 13.01
N PRO A 30 -4.14 4.83 13.65
CA PRO A 30 -2.75 4.91 14.09
C PRO A 30 -2.32 3.76 15.01
N GLU A 31 -3.24 3.28 15.86
CA GLU A 31 -2.99 2.17 16.77
C GLU A 31 -2.72 0.88 16.00
N GLU A 32 -3.57 0.56 15.02
CA GLU A 32 -3.39 -0.61 14.14
C GLU A 32 -2.08 -0.53 13.36
N VAL A 33 -1.69 0.66 12.89
CA VAL A 33 -0.39 0.86 12.22
C VAL A 33 0.78 0.62 13.16
N ASN A 34 0.76 1.19 14.36
CA ASN A 34 1.82 1.00 15.35
C ASN A 34 1.93 -0.47 15.78
N GLU A 35 0.80 -1.12 16.02
CA GLU A 35 0.75 -2.54 16.36
C GLU A 35 1.37 -3.38 15.23
N PHE A 36 0.94 -3.16 13.99
CA PHE A 36 1.51 -3.82 12.82
C PHE A 36 3.03 -3.62 12.73
N VAL A 37 3.53 -2.38 12.77
CA VAL A 37 4.97 -2.11 12.61
C VAL A 37 5.79 -2.68 13.77
N SER A 38 5.25 -2.69 14.99
CA SER A 38 5.95 -3.22 16.17
C SER A 38 5.98 -4.74 16.25
N THR A 39 5.01 -5.42 15.62
CA THR A 39 4.83 -6.88 15.69
C THR A 39 5.18 -7.59 14.38
N MET A 40 5.41 -6.86 13.29
CA MET A 40 5.70 -7.48 12.00
C MET A 40 6.97 -8.34 12.07
N GLU A 41 6.85 -9.58 11.61
CA GLU A 41 7.96 -10.48 11.33
C GLU A 41 8.02 -10.74 9.82
N GLY A 42 9.23 -10.98 9.30
CA GLY A 42 9.42 -11.19 7.86
C GLY A 42 9.29 -9.91 7.04
N THR A 43 8.88 -10.03 5.79
CA THR A 43 8.67 -8.91 4.87
C THR A 43 7.20 -8.54 4.73
N SER A 44 6.92 -7.26 4.54
CA SER A 44 5.56 -6.78 4.29
C SER A 44 5.52 -5.84 3.10
N LEU A 45 4.54 -6.02 2.22
CA LEU A 45 4.17 -5.00 1.26
C LEU A 45 3.09 -4.10 1.85
N VAL A 46 3.40 -2.81 1.92
CA VAL A 46 2.47 -1.76 2.30
C VAL A 46 2.03 -1.02 1.06
N VAL A 47 0.72 -0.97 0.81
CA VAL A 47 0.13 -0.14 -0.26
C VAL A 47 -0.53 1.08 0.37
N VAL A 48 -0.02 2.27 0.06
CA VAL A 48 -0.71 3.54 0.35
C VAL A 48 -1.74 3.76 -0.75
N ASN A 49 -2.96 3.29 -0.52
CA ASN A 49 -4.06 3.37 -1.48
C ASN A 49 -4.55 4.82 -1.67
N SER A 50 -5.26 5.08 -2.76
CA SER A 50 -5.80 6.39 -3.10
C SER A 50 -7.04 6.28 -3.99
N VAL A 51 -7.85 7.33 -4.02
CA VAL A 51 -8.99 7.46 -4.95
C VAL A 51 -8.57 7.91 -6.35
N CYS A 52 -7.28 8.24 -6.60
CA CYS A 52 -6.84 8.69 -7.92
C CYS A 52 -6.97 7.60 -8.99
N GLY A 53 -7.12 8.01 -10.26
CA GLY A 53 -7.13 7.09 -11.40
C GLY A 53 -5.85 6.26 -11.51
N CYS A 54 -4.69 6.83 -11.16
CA CYS A 54 -3.41 6.11 -11.06
C CYS A 54 -3.45 4.91 -10.10
N ALA A 55 -4.18 5.00 -8.99
CA ALA A 55 -4.30 3.90 -8.04
C ALA A 55 -5.15 2.78 -8.62
N ALA A 56 -6.23 3.14 -9.32
CA ALA A 56 -7.15 2.18 -9.92
C ALA A 56 -6.61 1.49 -11.17
N GLY A 57 -5.94 2.23 -12.05
CA GLY A 57 -5.42 1.69 -13.30
C GLY A 57 -4.06 0.99 -13.14
N LEU A 58 -3.26 1.40 -12.15
CA LEU A 58 -1.84 1.04 -12.10
C LEU A 58 -1.47 0.41 -10.76
N ALA A 59 -1.57 1.15 -9.65
CA ALA A 59 -1.00 0.69 -8.37
C ALA A 59 -1.67 -0.57 -7.81
N ARG A 60 -3.01 -0.61 -7.70
CA ARG A 60 -3.73 -1.77 -7.16
C ARG A 60 -3.63 -3.00 -8.08
N PRO A 61 -3.79 -2.87 -9.41
CA PRO A 61 -3.50 -3.97 -10.33
C PRO A 61 -2.07 -4.50 -10.21
N ALA A 62 -1.07 -3.62 -10.17
CA ALA A 62 0.33 -4.03 -10.07
C ALA A 62 0.64 -4.73 -8.75
N ALA A 63 0.15 -4.21 -7.63
CA ALA A 63 0.30 -4.83 -6.32
C ALA A 63 -0.37 -6.21 -6.25
N ARG A 64 -1.51 -6.41 -6.92
CA ARG A 64 -2.17 -7.72 -6.98
C ARG A 64 -1.41 -8.71 -7.87
N LEU A 65 -1.02 -8.28 -9.06
CA LEU A 65 -0.34 -9.12 -10.05
C LEU A 65 1.08 -9.52 -9.60
N SER A 66 1.78 -8.66 -8.85
CA SER A 66 3.12 -8.98 -8.33
C SER A 66 3.12 -10.14 -7.33
N LEU A 67 1.97 -10.46 -6.71
CA LEU A 67 1.81 -11.54 -5.73
C LEU A 67 1.60 -12.92 -6.36
N GLU A 68 1.46 -13.00 -7.69
CA GLU A 68 1.34 -14.25 -8.45
C GLU A 68 2.70 -14.97 -8.62
N GLN A 69 3.78 -14.40 -8.08
CA GLN A 69 5.13 -15.00 -8.11
C GLN A 69 5.40 -15.96 -6.93
N ASP A 70 6.43 -16.79 -7.09
CA ASP A 70 6.88 -17.74 -6.06
C ASP A 70 7.42 -17.02 -4.81
N LYS A 71 8.27 -16.01 -5.01
CA LYS A 71 8.79 -15.14 -3.95
C LYS A 71 7.86 -13.95 -3.75
N LYS A 72 7.33 -13.81 -2.55
CA LYS A 72 6.39 -12.75 -2.19
C LYS A 72 6.53 -12.36 -0.71
N PRO A 73 6.04 -11.17 -0.33
CA PRO A 73 6.03 -10.73 1.05
C PRO A 73 5.21 -11.66 1.95
N ASP A 74 5.63 -11.79 3.20
CA ASP A 74 4.91 -12.58 4.22
C ASP A 74 3.60 -11.91 4.64
N GLN A 75 3.57 -10.59 4.64
CA GLN A 75 2.44 -9.78 5.07
C GLN A 75 2.03 -8.77 4.00
N LEU A 76 0.73 -8.51 3.91
CA LEU A 76 0.13 -7.57 2.96
C LEU A 76 -0.77 -6.63 3.74
N VAL A 77 -0.45 -5.34 3.73
CA VAL A 77 -1.23 -4.33 4.44
C VAL A 77 -1.47 -3.09 3.60
N THR A 78 -2.54 -2.36 3.89
CA THR A 78 -2.87 -1.13 3.18
C THR A 78 -3.40 -0.06 4.13
N VAL A 79 -3.03 1.19 3.85
CA VAL A 79 -3.61 2.41 4.42
C VAL A 79 -4.23 3.22 3.30
N PHE A 80 -5.34 3.92 3.54
CA PHE A 80 -6.05 4.65 2.49
C PHE A 80 -5.84 6.17 2.59
N ALA A 81 -4.98 6.72 1.74
CA ALA A 81 -4.69 8.15 1.72
C ALA A 81 -5.94 8.99 1.41
N GLY A 82 -6.21 9.95 2.30
CA GLY A 82 -7.36 10.85 2.21
C GLY A 82 -8.66 10.31 2.80
N GLN A 83 -8.80 8.98 2.96
CA GLN A 83 -9.93 8.37 3.68
C GLN A 83 -9.55 8.10 5.14
N ASP A 84 -8.47 7.35 5.36
CA ASP A 84 -7.94 6.99 6.69
C ASP A 84 -6.70 7.85 6.97
N ARG A 85 -6.95 9.15 7.14
CA ARG A 85 -5.89 10.19 7.17
C ARG A 85 -4.87 9.96 8.29
N GLU A 86 -5.33 9.61 9.47
CA GLU A 86 -4.47 9.43 10.64
C GLU A 86 -3.63 8.15 10.53
N ALA A 87 -4.23 7.04 10.08
CA ALA A 87 -3.49 5.81 9.79
C ALA A 87 -2.44 6.02 8.69
N THR A 88 -2.81 6.70 7.61
CA THR A 88 -1.86 7.02 6.52
C THR A 88 -0.72 7.92 7.00
N ALA A 89 -1.03 8.94 7.81
CA ALA A 89 -0.02 9.82 8.39
C ALA A 89 0.92 9.03 9.30
N LYS A 90 0.38 8.16 10.15
CA LYS A 90 1.17 7.30 11.04
C LYS A 90 2.07 6.35 10.26
N MET A 91 1.57 5.70 9.21
CA MET A 91 2.37 4.80 8.37
C MET A 91 3.55 5.54 7.72
N ARG A 92 3.34 6.78 7.27
CA ARG A 92 4.38 7.61 6.66
C ARG A 92 5.49 8.02 7.63
N GLU A 93 5.24 8.05 8.94
CA GLU A 93 6.31 8.28 9.93
C GLU A 93 7.39 7.19 9.89
N PHE A 94 7.05 5.99 9.41
CA PHE A 94 8.00 4.88 9.24
C PHE A 94 8.70 4.89 7.87
N PHE A 95 8.36 5.83 6.97
CA PHE A 95 9.00 6.03 5.68
C PHE A 95 10.06 7.14 5.77
N ASP A 96 11.03 6.98 6.67
CA ASP A 96 12.02 8.03 6.97
C ASP A 96 12.78 8.48 5.72
N GLY A 97 12.92 9.79 5.54
CA GLY A 97 13.59 10.41 4.40
C GLY A 97 12.85 10.32 3.06
N ILE A 98 11.62 9.79 3.00
CA ILE A 98 10.85 9.61 1.76
C ILE A 98 9.71 10.64 1.68
N GLU A 99 9.63 11.35 0.56
CA GLU A 99 8.56 12.33 0.36
C GLU A 99 7.17 11.67 0.26
N PRO A 100 6.16 12.16 1.00
CA PRO A 100 4.81 11.60 0.96
C PRO A 100 4.17 11.70 -0.42
N SER A 101 3.76 10.57 -0.98
CA SER A 101 2.96 10.50 -2.21
C SER A 101 1.81 9.49 -2.08
N SER A 102 0.87 9.51 -3.03
CA SER A 102 -0.22 8.53 -3.12
C SER A 102 -0.79 8.45 -4.55
N PRO A 103 -0.95 7.24 -5.11
CA PRO A 103 -0.58 5.94 -4.55
C PRO A 103 0.93 5.82 -4.43
N SER A 104 1.37 5.01 -3.47
CA SER A 104 2.77 4.61 -3.32
C SER A 104 2.83 3.25 -2.62
N MET A 105 3.96 2.58 -2.73
CA MET A 105 4.15 1.24 -2.18
C MET A 105 5.50 1.13 -1.47
N ALA A 106 5.54 0.41 -0.36
CA ALA A 106 6.76 0.15 0.38
C ALA A 106 6.89 -1.36 0.64
N LEU A 107 8.06 -1.91 0.37
CA LEU A 107 8.46 -3.22 0.91
C LEU A 107 9.21 -2.96 2.21
N MET A 108 8.68 -3.48 3.31
CA MET A 108 9.23 -3.28 4.65
C MET A 108 9.73 -4.59 5.25
N LYS A 109 10.70 -4.49 6.15
CA LYS A 109 11.17 -5.60 7.00
C LYS A 109 11.60 -5.04 8.35
N ASN A 110 11.14 -5.65 9.44
CA ASN A 110 11.48 -5.25 10.82
C ASN A 110 11.31 -3.73 11.06
N GLY A 111 10.20 -3.15 10.56
CA GLY A 111 9.90 -1.73 10.70
C GLY A 111 10.74 -0.77 9.84
N GLN A 112 11.59 -1.28 8.94
CA GLN A 112 12.39 -0.47 8.01
C GLN A 112 11.90 -0.66 6.57
N VAL A 113 11.96 0.41 5.77
CA VAL A 113 11.70 0.36 4.33
C VAL A 113 12.93 -0.17 3.60
N LEU A 114 12.76 -1.28 2.87
CA LEU A 114 13.80 -1.89 2.03
C LEU A 114 13.72 -1.42 0.58
N HIS A 115 12.50 -1.17 0.11
CA HIS A 115 12.24 -0.68 -1.24
C HIS A 115 11.00 0.21 -1.22
N PHE A 116 11.00 1.27 -2.03
CA PHE A 116 9.89 2.21 -2.10
C PHE A 116 9.59 2.60 -3.54
N ILE A 117 8.31 2.65 -3.88
CA ILE A 117 7.82 3.10 -5.18
C ILE A 117 6.93 4.34 -4.94
N PRO A 118 7.46 5.56 -5.19
CA PRO A 118 6.68 6.78 -5.09
C PRO A 118 5.67 6.89 -6.23
N ARG A 119 4.72 7.83 -6.11
CA ARG A 119 3.71 8.09 -7.16
C ARG A 119 4.33 8.35 -8.53
N GLU A 120 5.46 9.05 -8.60
CA GLU A 120 6.14 9.37 -9.88
C GLU A 120 6.66 8.13 -10.63
N GLU A 121 6.94 7.04 -9.91
CA GLU A 121 7.31 5.72 -10.46
C GLU A 121 6.09 4.82 -10.71
N ILE A 122 4.87 5.38 -10.58
CA ILE A 122 3.60 4.71 -10.86
C ILE A 122 2.85 5.47 -11.95
N GLU A 123 2.68 6.78 -11.79
CA GLU A 123 1.95 7.63 -12.72
C GLU A 123 2.69 7.71 -14.06
N GLY A 124 1.99 7.45 -15.16
CA GLY A 124 2.56 7.47 -16.50
C GLY A 124 3.38 6.24 -16.89
N HIS A 125 3.45 5.22 -16.02
CA HIS A 125 4.12 3.95 -16.28
C HIS A 125 3.11 2.86 -16.68
N GLU A 126 3.61 1.81 -17.32
CA GLU A 126 2.80 0.62 -17.63
C GLU A 126 2.68 -0.30 -16.40
N VAL A 127 1.58 -1.04 -16.29
CA VAL A 127 1.32 -1.93 -15.13
C VAL A 127 2.44 -2.95 -14.99
N GLU A 128 2.89 -3.54 -16.10
CA GLU A 128 3.95 -4.54 -16.15
C GLU A 128 5.29 -3.99 -15.64
N GLU A 129 5.59 -2.72 -15.85
CA GLU A 129 6.82 -2.08 -15.34
C GLU A 129 6.80 -2.02 -13.82
N ILE A 130 5.66 -1.61 -13.25
CA ILE A 130 5.47 -1.52 -11.79
C ILE A 130 5.48 -2.92 -11.16
N VAL A 131 4.86 -3.91 -11.82
CA VAL A 131 4.91 -5.32 -11.41
C VAL A 131 6.35 -5.82 -11.39
N ASN A 132 7.11 -5.61 -12.46
CA ASN A 132 8.51 -6.03 -12.53
C ASN A 132 9.39 -5.33 -11.47
N ASN A 133 9.11 -4.07 -11.17
CA ASN A 133 9.76 -3.32 -10.10
C ASN A 133 9.54 -4.01 -8.74
N LEU A 134 8.28 -4.34 -8.41
CA LEU A 134 7.93 -5.08 -7.20
C LEU A 134 8.56 -6.48 -7.14
N ILE A 135 8.49 -7.24 -8.23
CA ILE A 135 9.05 -8.59 -8.32
C ILE A 135 10.57 -8.56 -8.09
N THR A 136 11.26 -7.56 -8.65
CA THR A 136 12.70 -7.38 -8.44
C THR A 136 13.00 -7.17 -6.95
N ALA A 137 12.23 -6.33 -6.27
CA ALA A 137 12.36 -6.14 -4.83
C ALA A 137 12.06 -7.43 -4.04
N TYR A 138 11.01 -8.18 -4.40
CA TYR A 138 10.68 -9.44 -3.73
C TYR A 138 11.80 -10.46 -3.88
N ASN A 139 12.36 -10.60 -5.08
CA ASN A 139 13.46 -11.53 -5.33
C ASN A 139 14.70 -11.26 -4.49
N GLN A 140 14.96 -9.97 -4.20
CA GLN A 140 16.10 -9.52 -3.41
C GLN A 140 15.87 -9.68 -1.89
N TYR A 141 14.66 -9.42 -1.39
CA TYR A 141 14.42 -9.23 0.03
C TYR A 141 13.52 -10.27 0.70
N CYS A 142 12.74 -11.02 -0.09
CA CYS A 142 11.89 -12.14 0.33
C CYS A 142 12.58 -13.48 0.01
#